data_AF-A0A238IWG5-F1
#
_entry.id   AF-A0A238IWG5-F1
#
_cell.length_a   1.000
_cell.length_b   1.000
_cell.length_c   1.000
_cell.angle_alpha   90.00
_cell.angle_beta   90.00
_cell.angle_gamma   90.00
#
_symmetry.space_group_name_H-M   'P 1'
#
loop_
_entity.id
_entity.type
_entity.pdbx_description
1 polymer ?
#
loop_
_entity_poly.entity_id
_entity_poly.type
_entity_poly.pdbx_seq_one_letter_code
_entity_poly.pdbx_strand_id
1 'polypeptide(L)'
;MGARVVTAAVRISLAIALLALAGCAAPVVEPAATARHVPSNVAYGNDGARMHLFIFDPNEPRSLADRKAIARRTIALEPSCAWVDAPDDVLIEATNSQGARFIETMLVAPLRCSRA
;
A
#
# COMPACT_ATOMS: atom_id res chain seq x y z
N MET A 1 42.03 -20.16 57.87
CA MET A 1 40.79 -19.52 57.35
C MET A 1 41.19 -18.50 56.29
N GLY A 2 40.75 -18.64 55.04
CA GLY A 2 41.10 -17.68 53.99
C GLY A 2 40.53 -18.04 52.61
N ALA A 3 39.43 -17.38 52.28
CA ALA A 3 39.05 -16.84 50.97
C ALA A 3 38.97 -17.78 49.74
N ARG A 4 37.77 -17.88 49.14
CA ARG A 4 37.38 -17.19 47.89
C ARG A 4 36.15 -17.87 47.27
N VAL A 5 34.99 -17.33 47.60
CA VAL A 5 33.82 -17.33 46.71
C VAL A 5 34.09 -16.29 45.61
N VAL A 6 33.36 -16.40 44.50
CA VAL A 6 33.22 -15.45 43.38
C VAL A 6 33.89 -15.92 42.08
N THR A 7 33.22 -16.85 41.39
CA THR A 7 33.45 -17.13 39.96
C THR A 7 32.13 -17.38 39.23
N ALA A 8 31.14 -16.49 39.40
CA ALA A 8 29.82 -16.65 38.78
C ALA A 8 29.24 -15.36 38.18
N ALA A 9 30.08 -14.39 37.80
CA ALA A 9 29.61 -13.05 37.41
C ALA A 9 29.98 -12.60 35.99
N VAL A 10 30.55 -13.46 35.13
CA VAL A 10 31.20 -12.98 33.89
C VAL A 10 30.47 -13.37 32.59
N ARG A 11 29.41 -14.19 32.64
CA ARG A 11 28.80 -14.74 31.40
C ARG A 11 27.41 -14.22 31.02
N ILE A 12 26.76 -13.41 31.84
CA ILE A 12 25.35 -13.00 31.60
C ILE A 12 25.26 -11.67 30.83
N SER A 13 26.32 -10.86 30.82
CA SER A 13 26.25 -9.48 30.30
C SER A 13 26.28 -9.34 28.76
N LEU A 14 26.65 -10.39 28.01
CA LEU A 14 26.84 -10.26 26.56
C LEU A 14 25.55 -10.49 25.75
N ALA A 15 24.58 -11.23 26.28
CA ALA A 15 23.35 -11.58 25.54
C ALA A 15 22.32 -10.43 25.48
N ILE A 16 22.39 -9.47 26.41
CA ILE A 16 21.41 -8.37 26.49
C ILE A 16 21.77 -7.23 25.51
N ALA A 17 23.05 -7.08 25.16
CA ALA A 17 23.52 -5.99 24.29
C ALA A 17 23.08 -6.16 22.82
N LEU A 18 22.84 -7.40 22.35
CA LEU A 18 22.48 -7.67 20.95
C LEU A 18 20.99 -7.42 20.62
N LEU A 19 20.12 -7.31 21.62
CA LEU A 19 18.68 -7.03 21.43
C LEU A 19 18.38 -5.53 21.33
N ALA A 20 19.35 -4.66 21.63
CA ALA A 20 19.13 -3.20 21.69
C ALA A 20 19.29 -2.48 20.33
N LEU A 21 19.73 -3.17 19.27
CA LEU A 21 19.92 -2.55 17.94
C LEU A 21 18.69 -2.65 17.01
N ALA A 22 17.58 -3.23 17.44
CA ALA A 22 16.41 -3.45 16.58
C ALA A 22 15.42 -2.26 16.47
N GLY A 23 15.74 -1.08 17.03
CA GLY A 23 14.69 -0.16 17.47
C GLY A 23 14.79 1.30 17.07
N CYS A 24 15.25 1.66 15.87
CA CYS A 24 15.11 3.05 15.36
C CYS A 24 14.86 3.10 13.84
N ALA A 25 13.86 2.37 13.36
CA ALA A 25 13.18 2.81 12.14
C ALA A 25 12.17 3.88 12.58
N ALA A 26 12.45 5.15 12.32
CA ALA A 26 11.45 6.20 12.49
C ALA A 26 10.19 5.81 11.71
N PRO A 27 8.98 5.93 12.29
CA PRO A 27 7.77 5.72 11.50
C PRO A 27 7.83 6.71 10.34
N VAL A 28 7.89 6.20 9.11
CA VAL A 28 7.68 7.04 7.93
C VAL A 28 6.22 7.46 8.02
N VAL A 29 6.00 8.66 8.54
CA VAL A 29 4.71 9.35 8.43
C VAL A 29 4.61 9.74 6.97
N GLU A 30 4.26 8.76 6.14
CA GLU A 30 3.70 9.05 4.82
C GLU A 30 2.50 9.95 5.11
N PRO A 31 2.49 11.23 4.69
CA PRO A 31 1.23 11.97 4.68
C PRO A 31 0.26 11.07 3.94
N ALA A 32 -0.84 10.69 4.60
CA ALA A 32 -1.69 9.60 4.14
C ALA A 32 -2.22 9.93 2.74
N ALA A 33 -1.47 9.55 1.71
CA ALA A 33 -1.82 9.85 0.35
C ALA A 33 -3.15 9.14 0.11
N THR A 34 -4.15 9.93 -0.27
CA THR A 34 -5.50 9.46 -0.53
C THR A 34 -5.80 9.63 -2.01
N ALA A 35 -6.73 8.83 -2.50
CA ALA A 35 -7.30 9.00 -3.82
C ALA A 35 -8.78 9.30 -3.69
N ARG A 36 -9.31 10.11 -4.62
CA ARG A 36 -10.75 10.18 -4.83
C ARG A 36 -11.16 9.01 -5.72
N HIS A 37 -12.01 8.15 -5.20
CA HIS A 37 -12.61 7.04 -5.94
C HIS A 37 -13.86 7.52 -6.72
N VAL A 38 -13.96 7.09 -7.98
CA VAL A 38 -15.09 7.36 -8.88
C VAL A 38 -15.56 6.04 -9.51
N PRO A 39 -16.81 5.62 -9.26
CA PRO A 39 -17.38 4.44 -9.90
C PRO A 39 -17.51 4.60 -11.41
N SER A 40 -17.33 3.52 -12.16
CA SER A 40 -17.65 3.49 -13.60
C SER A 40 -18.41 2.22 -13.97
N ASN A 41 -19.13 2.28 -15.10
CA ASN A 41 -19.94 1.18 -15.63
C ASN A 41 -19.20 0.32 -16.67
N VAL A 42 -17.94 0.64 -16.97
CA VAL A 42 -17.13 -0.14 -17.91
C VAL A 42 -16.82 -1.50 -17.30
N ALA A 43 -17.27 -2.57 -17.94
CA ALA A 43 -17.06 -3.93 -17.45
C ALA A 43 -15.57 -4.33 -17.53
N TYR A 44 -15.14 -5.15 -16.57
CA TYR A 44 -13.87 -5.85 -16.60
C TYR A 44 -14.11 -7.35 -16.42
N GLY A 45 -13.75 -8.16 -17.41
CA GLY A 45 -14.03 -9.59 -17.39
C GLY A 45 -15.54 -9.91 -17.39
N ASN A 46 -15.88 -11.10 -16.89
CA ASN A 46 -17.25 -11.65 -16.91
C ASN A 46 -17.85 -11.89 -15.51
N ASP A 47 -17.18 -11.43 -14.46
CA ASP A 47 -17.46 -11.74 -13.05
C ASP A 47 -18.11 -10.57 -12.28
N GLY A 48 -18.66 -9.61 -13.04
CA GLY A 48 -19.30 -8.42 -12.49
C GLY A 48 -18.34 -7.33 -12.01
N ALA A 49 -17.02 -7.47 -12.20
CA ALA A 49 -16.07 -6.40 -11.95
C ALA A 49 -16.24 -5.25 -12.96
N ARG A 50 -15.94 -4.04 -12.51
CA ARG A 50 -16.00 -2.82 -13.33
C ARG A 50 -14.75 -2.00 -13.14
N MET A 51 -14.32 -1.33 -14.20
CA MET A 51 -13.18 -0.41 -14.17
C MET A 51 -13.58 0.87 -13.44
N HIS A 52 -12.97 1.13 -12.30
CA HIS A 52 -13.20 2.32 -11.47
C HIS A 52 -11.99 3.26 -11.58
N LEU A 53 -12.23 4.55 -11.41
CA LEU A 53 -11.22 5.59 -11.52
C LEU A 53 -10.78 6.06 -10.13
N PHE A 54 -9.46 6.18 -9.95
CA PHE A 54 -8.81 6.77 -8.79
C PHE A 54 -8.09 8.04 -9.24
N ILE A 55 -8.39 9.15 -8.60
CA ILE A 55 -7.79 10.46 -8.88
C ILE A 55 -6.91 10.84 -7.70
N PHE A 56 -5.63 11.10 -7.97
CA PHE A 56 -4.62 11.49 -6.97
C PHE A 56 -4.37 13.00 -6.99
N ASP A 57 -3.52 13.50 -6.09
CA ASP A 57 -3.05 14.89 -6.15
C ASP A 57 -2.36 15.15 -7.49
N PRO A 58 -2.86 16.11 -8.32
CA PRO A 58 -2.31 16.39 -9.63
C PRO A 58 -0.92 17.04 -9.61
N ASN A 59 -0.46 17.58 -8.48
CA ASN A 59 0.85 18.22 -8.35
C ASN A 59 1.98 17.24 -8.04
N GLU A 60 1.64 15.97 -7.78
CA GLU A 60 2.60 14.96 -7.36
C GLU A 60 2.48 13.73 -8.29
N PRO A 61 3.35 13.63 -9.31
CA PRO A 61 3.47 12.45 -10.15
C PRO A 61 3.79 11.20 -9.33
N ARG A 62 3.13 10.08 -9.63
CA ARG A 62 3.32 8.82 -8.90
C ARG A 62 3.55 7.63 -9.81
N SER A 63 4.43 6.74 -9.37
CA SER A 63 4.67 5.45 -10.04
C SER A 63 3.38 4.62 -10.06
N LEU A 64 3.28 3.65 -10.99
CA LEU A 64 2.13 2.73 -11.01
C LEU A 64 2.01 1.96 -9.69
N ALA A 65 3.12 1.53 -9.11
CA ALA A 65 3.14 0.80 -7.84
C ALA A 65 2.54 1.63 -6.70
N ASP A 66 2.93 2.91 -6.59
CA ASP A 66 2.42 3.81 -5.55
C ASP A 66 0.93 4.08 -5.74
N ARG A 67 0.51 4.34 -6.99
CA ARG A 67 -0.91 4.53 -7.31
C ARG A 67 -1.75 3.32 -6.93
N LYS A 68 -1.28 2.10 -7.23
CA LYS A 68 -1.95 0.84 -6.82
C LYS A 68 -1.98 0.71 -5.29
N ALA A 69 -0.88 1.00 -4.61
CA ALA A 69 -0.80 0.90 -3.16
C ALA A 69 -1.78 1.87 -2.46
N ILE A 70 -1.82 3.12 -2.91
CA ILE A 70 -2.76 4.14 -2.41
C ILE A 70 -4.20 3.72 -2.69
N ALA A 71 -4.53 3.36 -3.93
CA ALA A 71 -5.89 2.96 -4.32
C ALA A 71 -6.40 1.75 -3.51
N ARG A 72 -5.55 0.74 -3.28
CA ARG A 72 -5.89 -0.41 -2.42
C ARG A 72 -6.20 0.01 -0.98
N ARG A 73 -5.42 0.92 -0.40
CA ARG A 73 -5.72 1.47 0.94
C ARG A 73 -7.02 2.26 0.96
N THR A 74 -7.29 3.06 -0.09
CA THR A 74 -8.55 3.79 -0.22
C THR A 74 -9.75 2.84 -0.26
N ILE A 75 -9.71 1.79 -1.08
CA ILE A 75 -10.82 0.82 -1.19
C ILE A 75 -10.98 -0.04 0.06
N ALA A 76 -9.91 -0.29 0.82
CA ALA A 76 -10.03 -0.99 2.09
C ALA A 76 -10.95 -0.27 3.11
N LEU A 77 -11.25 1.02 2.89
CA LEU A 77 -12.20 1.80 3.68
C LEU A 77 -13.64 1.74 3.16
N GLU A 78 -13.87 1.11 1.99
CA GLU A 78 -15.17 1.00 1.33
C GLU A 78 -15.67 -0.46 1.38
N PRO A 79 -16.45 -0.85 2.42
CA PRO A 79 -16.78 -2.26 2.67
C PRO A 79 -17.66 -2.91 1.60
N SER A 80 -18.30 -2.11 0.75
CA SER A 80 -19.11 -2.60 -0.38
C SER A 80 -18.29 -2.93 -1.62
N CYS A 81 -16.98 -2.65 -1.65
CA CYS A 81 -16.12 -2.83 -2.82
C CYS A 81 -14.92 -3.72 -2.50
N ALA A 82 -14.61 -4.63 -3.41
CA ALA A 82 -13.43 -5.48 -3.34
C ALA A 82 -12.49 -5.21 -4.53
N TRP A 83 -11.19 -5.16 -4.24
CA TRP A 83 -10.15 -5.06 -5.27
C TRP A 83 -10.11 -6.32 -6.13
N VAL A 84 -10.03 -6.16 -7.45
CA VAL A 84 -9.80 -7.26 -8.39
C VAL A 84 -8.42 -7.09 -9.00
N ASP A 85 -7.61 -8.14 -8.97
CA ASP A 85 -6.29 -8.11 -9.59
C ASP A 85 -6.40 -8.11 -11.11
N ALA A 86 -5.63 -7.23 -11.75
CA ALA A 86 -5.47 -7.15 -13.19
C ALA A 86 -3.98 -7.00 -13.53
N PRO A 87 -3.55 -7.49 -14.70
CA PRO A 87 -2.21 -7.24 -15.22
C PRO A 87 -1.90 -5.73 -15.33
N ASP A 88 -0.64 -5.36 -15.14
CA ASP A 88 -0.22 -3.95 -15.11
C ASP A 88 -0.40 -3.25 -16.47
N ASP A 89 -0.19 -3.97 -17.57
CA ASP A 89 -0.43 -3.48 -18.94
C ASP A 89 -1.90 -3.09 -19.14
N VAL A 90 -2.85 -3.89 -18.63
CA VAL A 90 -4.28 -3.55 -18.65
C VAL A 90 -4.57 -2.27 -17.86
N LEU A 91 -3.98 -2.11 -16.68
CA LEU A 91 -4.16 -0.91 -15.85
C LEU A 91 -3.57 0.33 -16.54
N ILE A 92 -2.41 0.19 -17.17
CA ILE A 92 -1.74 1.25 -17.94
C ILE A 92 -2.60 1.66 -19.13
N GLU A 93 -3.06 0.70 -19.94
CA GLU A 93 -3.87 0.96 -21.12
C GLU A 93 -5.20 1.64 -20.75
N ALA A 94 -5.89 1.14 -19.74
CA ALA A 94 -7.15 1.73 -19.26
C ALA A 94 -6.95 3.14 -18.66
N THR A 95 -5.80 3.39 -18.03
CA THR A 95 -5.46 4.74 -17.53
C THR A 95 -5.12 5.67 -18.69
N ASN A 96 -4.37 5.20 -19.69
CA ASN A 96 -4.02 5.97 -20.89
C ASN A 96 -5.26 6.38 -21.69
N SER A 97 -6.31 5.57 -21.70
CA SER A 97 -7.56 5.90 -22.38
C SER A 97 -8.30 7.10 -21.77
N GLN A 98 -7.95 7.52 -20.54
CA GLN A 98 -8.48 8.74 -19.92
C GLN A 98 -7.80 10.02 -20.46
N GLY A 99 -6.65 9.86 -21.12
CA GLY A 99 -5.84 10.93 -21.70
C GLY A 99 -4.41 10.90 -21.17
N ALA A 100 -3.43 11.10 -22.08
CA ALA A 100 -2.01 10.95 -21.80
C ALA A 100 -1.49 11.78 -20.60
N ARG A 101 -2.07 12.97 -20.37
CA ARG A 101 -1.68 13.87 -19.25
C ARG A 101 -2.02 13.33 -17.85
N PHE A 102 -2.81 12.26 -17.76
CA PHE A 102 -3.31 11.73 -16.49
C PHE A 102 -2.62 10.45 -16.05
N ILE A 103 -1.66 9.95 -16.82
CA ILE A 103 -1.02 8.64 -16.56
C ILE A 103 -0.35 8.55 -15.19
N GLU A 104 0.13 9.67 -14.65
CA GLU A 104 0.84 9.75 -13.35
C GLU A 104 -0.04 10.26 -12.20
N THR A 105 -1.25 10.75 -12.49
CA THR A 105 -2.16 11.41 -11.54
C THR A 105 -3.53 10.74 -11.46
N MET A 106 -3.75 9.69 -12.25
CA MET A 106 -4.93 8.83 -12.20
C MET A 106 -4.53 7.35 -12.24
N LEU A 107 -5.45 6.47 -11.82
CA LEU A 107 -5.37 5.03 -12.03
C LEU A 107 -6.77 4.52 -12.35
N VAL A 108 -6.90 3.74 -13.41
CA VAL A 108 -8.09 2.94 -13.67
C VAL A 108 -7.81 1.51 -13.24
N ALA A 109 -8.62 0.96 -12.34
CA ALA A 109 -8.47 -0.40 -11.84
C ALA A 109 -9.81 -1.08 -11.58
N PRO A 110 -9.90 -2.41 -11.74
CA PRO A 110 -11.16 -3.12 -11.59
C PRO A 110 -11.52 -3.36 -10.12
N LEU A 111 -12.76 -3.07 -9.79
CA LEU A 111 -13.36 -3.40 -8.50
C LEU A 111 -14.62 -4.23 -8.71
N ARG A 112 -14.93 -5.09 -7.74
CA ARG A 112 -16.24 -5.72 -7.63
C ARG A 112 -16.97 -5.08 -6.46
N CYS A 113 -17.99 -4.29 -6.75
CA CYS A 113 -18.80 -3.63 -5.74
C CYS A 113 -20.19 -4.25 -5.65
N SER A 114 -20.64 -4.59 -4.44
CA SER A 114 -22.06 -4.85 -4.19
C SER A 114 -22.80 -3.52 -4.24
N ARG A 115 -23.93 -3.46 -4.96
CA ARG A 115 -24.86 -2.31 -4.83
C ARG A 115 -25.23 -2.18 -3.35
N ALA A 116 -25.00 -0.99 -2.79
CA ALA A 116 -25.68 -0.57 -1.56
C ALA A 116 -27.18 -0.43 -1.83
#